data_AF-A0A925TEN7-F1
#
_entry.id   AF-A0A925TEN7-F1
#
_cell.length_a   1.000
_cell.length_b   1.000
_cell.length_c   1.000
_cell.angle_alpha   90.00
_cell.angle_beta   90.00
_cell.angle_gamma   90.00
#
_symmetry.space_group_name_H-M   'P 1'
#
loop_
_entity.id
_entity.type
_entity.pdbx_description
1 polymer ?
#
loop_
_entity_poly.entity_id
_entity_poly.type
_entity_poly.pdbx_seq_one_letter_code
_entity_poly.pdbx_strand_id
1 'polypeptide(L)'
;ESYVIGAVVGGVNDYRISCSQLREGPGELCIVHPGEVHDAVPEGDGYSYRMIYPKPSLLQNIVEMATGRRANAPQFNGPVIKDELIAARFLRAHEALEAGAEPLGVDEALTSVLLDMID
;
A
#
# COMPACT_ATOMS: atom_id res chain seq x y z
N GLU A 1 -12.16 10.63 0.66
CA GLU A 1 -10.99 10.22 -0.14
C GLU A 1 -10.20 9.19 0.65
N SER A 2 -9.48 8.30 -0.04
CA SER A 2 -8.69 7.20 0.55
C SER A 2 -7.26 7.23 0.01
N TYR A 3 -6.35 6.56 0.71
CA TYR A 3 -5.06 6.19 0.13
C TYR A 3 -5.28 5.10 -0.91
N VAL A 4 -4.33 4.95 -1.83
CA VAL A 4 -4.19 3.79 -2.69
C VAL A 4 -2.87 3.13 -2.31
N ILE A 5 -2.92 1.89 -1.82
CA ILE A 5 -1.74 1.13 -1.42
C ILE A 5 -1.81 -0.23 -2.09
N GLY A 6 -0.74 -0.67 -2.75
CA GLY A 6 -0.75 -1.98 -3.36
C GLY A 6 0.59 -2.45 -3.86
N ALA A 7 0.61 -3.71 -4.32
CA ALA A 7 1.80 -4.37 -4.85
C ALA A 7 1.58 -4.70 -6.32
N VAL A 8 2.61 -4.48 -7.15
CA VAL A 8 2.67 -5.10 -8.48
C VAL A 8 3.05 -6.57 -8.30
N VAL A 9 2.33 -7.46 -8.99
CA VAL A 9 2.55 -8.92 -8.95
C VAL A 9 2.98 -9.50 -10.29
N GLY A 10 2.90 -8.72 -11.37
CA GLY A 10 3.38 -9.09 -12.69
C GLY A 10 3.45 -7.90 -13.63
N GLY A 11 4.39 -7.93 -14.57
CA GLY A 11 4.64 -6.79 -15.47
C GLY A 11 5.24 -5.57 -14.77
N VAL A 12 5.21 -4.42 -15.44
CA VAL A 12 5.73 -3.15 -14.91
C VAL A 12 4.71 -2.05 -15.13
N ASN A 13 4.49 -1.25 -14.09
CA ASN A 13 3.65 -0.06 -14.11
C ASN A 13 4.55 1.19 -14.19
N ASP A 14 4.47 1.93 -15.29
CA ASP A 14 5.05 3.26 -15.40
C ASP A 14 3.96 4.28 -15.06
N TYR A 15 4.17 5.13 -14.06
CA TYR A 15 3.13 6.03 -13.58
C TYR A 15 3.68 7.40 -13.24
N ARG A 16 2.82 8.40 -13.34
CA ARG A 16 3.13 9.77 -12.98
C ARG A 16 2.29 10.17 -11.78
N ILE A 17 2.94 10.53 -10.68
CA ILE A 17 2.29 11.08 -9.49
C ILE A 17 2.80 12.51 -9.30
N SER A 18 1.88 13.48 -9.22
CA SER A 18 2.24 14.90 -9.19
C SER A 18 3.19 15.28 -10.36
N CYS A 19 4.43 15.69 -10.06
CA CYS A 19 5.45 16.07 -11.04
C CYS A 19 6.52 14.99 -11.27
N SER A 20 6.35 13.80 -10.70
CA SER A 20 7.35 12.72 -10.73
C SER A 20 6.90 11.58 -11.62
N GLN A 21 7.78 11.19 -12.55
CA GLN A 21 7.65 9.94 -13.29
C GLN A 21 8.30 8.82 -12.48
N LEU A 22 7.58 7.73 -12.30
CA LEU A 22 7.98 6.58 -11.50
C LEU A 22 7.72 5.31 -12.27
N ARG A 23 8.37 4.25 -11.78
CA ARG A 23 8.28 2.90 -12.29
C ARG A 23 8.22 1.96 -11.09
N GLU A 24 7.31 1.00 -11.16
CA GLU A 24 7.23 -0.08 -10.19
C GLU A 24 7.03 -1.45 -10.85
N GLY A 25 7.76 -2.44 -10.34
CA GLY A 25 7.74 -3.82 -10.80
C GLY A 25 7.34 -4.81 -9.71
N PRO A 26 7.36 -6.12 -10.01
CA PRO A 26 6.91 -7.14 -9.08
C PRO A 26 7.71 -7.11 -7.78
N GLY A 27 7.01 -7.10 -6.64
CA GLY A 27 7.63 -7.00 -5.31
C GLY A 27 7.88 -5.58 -4.81
N GLU A 28 7.51 -4.55 -5.58
CA GLU A 28 7.47 -3.16 -5.13
C GLU A 28 6.03 -2.77 -4.76
N LEU A 29 5.91 -1.88 -3.77
CA LEU A 29 4.63 -1.33 -3.31
C LEU A 29 4.45 0.11 -3.79
N CYS A 30 3.30 0.43 -4.38
CA CYS A 30 2.88 1.82 -4.62
C CYS A 30 2.08 2.38 -3.46
N ILE A 31 2.23 3.69 -3.30
CA ILE A 31 1.44 4.50 -2.39
C ILE A 31 1.02 5.78 -3.12
N VAL A 32 -0.28 6.07 -3.08
CA VAL A 32 -0.86 7.34 -3.51
C VAL A 32 -1.65 7.92 -2.35
N HIS A 33 -1.36 9.17 -1.98
CA HIS A 33 -2.09 9.85 -0.92
C HIS A 33 -3.47 10.32 -1.40
N PRO A 34 -4.43 10.51 -0.47
CA PRO A 34 -5.72 11.10 -0.80
C PRO A 34 -5.56 12.44 -1.54
N GLY A 35 -6.26 12.57 -2.66
CA GLY A 35 -6.24 13.80 -3.48
C GLY A 35 -5.05 13.94 -4.43
N GLU A 36 -4.07 13.03 -4.40
CA GLU A 36 -2.96 13.06 -5.35
C GLU A 36 -3.41 12.60 -6.74
N VAL A 37 -3.28 13.51 -7.70
CA VAL A 37 -3.51 13.20 -9.12
C VAL A 37 -2.38 12.31 -9.62
N HIS A 38 -2.78 11.18 -10.18
CA HIS A 38 -1.86 10.21 -10.74
C HIS A 38 -2.43 9.62 -12.04
N ASP A 39 -1.54 9.12 -12.87
CA ASP A 39 -1.85 8.39 -14.09
C ASP A 39 -0.88 7.22 -14.23
N ALA A 40 -1.35 6.09 -14.77
CA ALA A 40 -0.62 4.84 -14.81
C ALA A 40 -0.74 4.20 -16.19
N VAL A 41 0.39 3.82 -16.77
CA VAL A 41 0.48 3.16 -18.07
C VAL A 41 1.28 1.86 -17.95
N PRO A 42 0.81 0.76 -18.54
CA PRO A 42 1.59 -0.47 -18.57
C PRO A 42 2.83 -0.32 -19.44
N GLU A 43 3.95 -0.89 -19.00
CA GLU A 43 5.07 -1.19 -19.89
C GLU A 43 4.81 -2.53 -20.61
N GLY A 44 4.97 -2.56 -21.93
CA GLY A 44 4.83 -3.78 -22.73
C GLY A 44 3.40 -4.36 -22.74
N ASP A 45 3.29 -5.65 -22.42
CA ASP A 45 2.05 -6.44 -22.56
C ASP A 45 1.02 -6.23 -21.42
N GLY A 46 1.34 -5.40 -20.43
CA GLY A 46 0.47 -5.14 -19.29
C GLY A 46 1.16 -5.33 -17.93
N TYR A 47 0.44 -5.00 -16.87
CA TYR A 47 0.82 -5.33 -15.50
C TYR A 47 -0.39 -5.79 -14.69
N SER A 48 -0.14 -6.49 -13.59
CA SER A 48 -1.13 -6.95 -12.64
C SER A 48 -0.72 -6.53 -11.23
N TYR A 49 -1.71 -6.23 -10.39
CA TYR A 49 -1.49 -5.65 -9.09
C TYR A 49 -2.57 -6.08 -8.08
N ARG A 50 -2.29 -5.86 -6.80
CA ARG A 50 -3.20 -6.09 -5.68
C ARG A 50 -3.26 -4.83 -4.81
N MET A 51 -4.45 -4.25 -4.61
CA MET A 51 -4.62 -2.96 -3.93
C MET A 51 -5.57 -3.02 -2.74
N ILE A 52 -5.33 -2.14 -1.77
CA ILE A 52 -6.28 -1.73 -0.75
C ILE A 52 -6.46 -0.21 -0.77
N TYR A 53 -7.61 0.25 -0.27
CA TYR A 53 -8.00 1.67 -0.29
C TYR A 53 -8.32 2.21 1.11
N PRO A 54 -7.35 2.21 2.06
CA PRO A 54 -7.62 2.56 3.44
C PRO A 54 -7.98 4.04 3.58
N LYS A 55 -8.97 4.32 4.43
CA LYS A 55 -9.32 5.69 4.80
C LYS A 55 -8.20 6.28 5.69
N PRO A 56 -7.97 7.61 5.63
CA PRO A 56 -7.01 8.26 6.52
C PRO A 56 -7.25 7.99 8.01
N SER A 57 -8.52 7.89 8.42
CA SER A 57 -8.89 7.58 9.81
C SER A 57 -8.44 6.18 10.27
N LEU A 58 -8.36 5.21 9.35
CA LEU A 58 -7.88 3.88 9.70
C LEU A 58 -6.39 3.92 10.02
N LEU A 59 -5.59 4.53 9.14
CA LEU A 59 -4.15 4.65 9.34
C LEU A 59 -3.81 5.49 10.58
N GLN A 60 -4.59 6.56 10.84
CA GLN A 60 -4.51 7.31 12.11
C GLN A 60 -4.69 6.38 13.30
N ASN A 61 -5.79 5.63 13.35
CA ASN A 61 -6.07 4.73 14.46
C ASN A 61 -4.96 3.69 14.68
N ILE A 62 -4.40 3.13 13.61
CA ILE A 62 -3.28 2.17 13.69
C ILE A 62 -2.08 2.81 14.38
N VAL A 63 -1.69 4.02 13.98
CA VAL A 63 -0.56 4.75 14.59
C VAL A 63 -0.87 5.15 16.03
N GLU A 64 -2.09 5.60 16.33
CA GLU A 64 -2.51 5.95 17.68
C GLU A 64 -2.46 4.73 18.62
N MET A 65 -2.90 3.57 18.15
CA MET A 65 -2.84 2.30 18.90
C MET A 65 -1.40 1.86 19.15
N ALA A 66 -0.52 1.95 18.14
CA ALA A 66 0.87 1.53 18.27
C ALA A 66 1.70 2.44 19.18
N THR A 67 1.43 3.75 19.15
CA THR A 67 2.25 4.75 19.85
C THR A 67 1.65 5.25 21.16
N GLY A 68 0.36 5.01 21.40
CA GLY A 68 -0.40 5.56 22.53
C GLY A 68 -0.58 7.09 22.47
N ARG A 69 -0.32 7.72 21.32
CA ARG A 69 -0.36 9.17 21.13
C ARG A 69 -1.29 9.53 20.00
N ARG A 70 -1.94 10.70 20.09
CA ARG A 70 -2.76 11.24 19.01
C ARG A 70 -1.92 11.45 17.75
N ALA A 71 -2.46 11.09 16.60
CA ALA A 71 -1.74 11.12 15.32
C ALA A 71 -2.60 11.74 14.21
N ASN A 72 -1.92 12.39 13.26
CA ASN A 72 -2.53 12.77 11.99
C ASN A 72 -2.46 11.60 11.00
N ALA A 73 -3.10 11.74 9.84
CA ALA A 73 -2.93 10.74 8.78
C ALA A 73 -1.43 10.67 8.39
N PRO A 74 -0.85 9.47 8.28
CA PRO A 74 0.56 9.33 8.00
C PRO A 74 0.90 9.85 6.60
N GLN A 75 2.08 10.43 6.48
CA GLN A 75 2.71 10.70 5.19
C GLN A 75 3.77 9.63 4.99
N PHE A 76 3.73 8.95 3.85
CA PHE A 76 4.71 7.91 3.54
C PHE A 76 6.01 8.53 3.00
N ASN A 77 7.13 7.86 3.23
CA ASN A 77 8.46 8.29 2.77
C ASN A 77 8.66 8.06 1.26
N GLY A 78 7.76 8.62 0.47
CA GLY A 78 7.72 8.50 -0.98
C GLY A 78 6.61 7.57 -1.49
N PRO A 79 6.44 7.56 -2.82
CA PRO A 79 5.35 6.86 -3.49
C PRO A 79 5.64 5.38 -3.80
N VAL A 80 6.86 4.90 -3.51
CA VAL A 80 7.29 3.51 -3.72
C VAL A 80 8.03 2.98 -2.49
N ILE A 81 7.64 1.80 -2.00
CA ILE A 81 8.42 1.02 -1.03
C ILE A 81 9.04 -0.17 -1.74
N LYS A 82 10.36 -0.33 -1.62
CA LYS A 82 11.16 -1.39 -2.25
C LYS A 82 11.63 -2.47 -1.27
N ASP A 83 11.02 -2.53 -0.09
CA ASP A 83 11.33 -3.53 0.92
C ASP A 83 10.59 -4.85 0.59
N GLU A 84 11.35 -5.86 0.17
CA GLU A 84 10.82 -7.17 -0.23
C GLU A 84 10.06 -7.87 0.92
N LEU A 85 10.48 -7.66 2.17
CA LEU A 85 9.85 -8.29 3.32
C LEU A 85 8.48 -7.65 3.59
N ILE A 86 8.39 -6.32 3.54
CA ILE A 86 7.12 -5.59 3.68
C ILE A 86 6.18 -5.97 2.52
N ALA A 87 6.68 -5.97 1.28
CA ALA A 87 5.88 -6.35 0.11
C ALA A 87 5.34 -7.79 0.21
N ALA A 88 6.17 -8.75 0.61
CA ALA A 88 5.74 -10.14 0.80
C ALA A 88 4.74 -10.31 1.94
N ARG A 89 4.79 -9.48 2.98
CA ARG A 89 3.79 -9.49 4.07
C ARG A 89 2.47 -8.86 3.63
N PHE A 90 2.53 -7.77 2.87
CA PHE A 90 1.36 -7.13 2.28
C PHE A 90 0.61 -8.09 1.35
N LEU A 91 1.33 -8.75 0.44
CA LEU A 91 0.75 -9.72 -0.50
C LEU A 91 0.06 -10.87 0.24
N ARG A 92 0.73 -11.47 1.23
CA ARG A 92 0.13 -12.55 2.04
C ARG A 92 -1.12 -12.11 2.78
N ALA A 93 -1.12 -10.91 3.37
CA ALA A 93 -2.28 -10.37 4.07
C ALA A 93 -3.45 -10.11 3.10
N HIS A 94 -3.16 -9.56 1.92
CA HIS A 94 -4.15 -9.34 0.87
C HIS A 94 -4.72 -10.66 0.33
N GLU A 95 -3.88 -11.67 0.10
CA GLU A 95 -4.31 -13.00 -0.37
C GLU A 95 -5.18 -13.72 0.67
N ALA A 96 -4.84 -13.60 1.96
CA ALA A 96 -5.66 -14.12 3.04
C ALA A 96 -7.05 -13.44 3.10
N LEU A 97 -7.09 -12.12 2.90
CA LEU A 97 -8.34 -11.37 2.79
C LEU A 97 -9.18 -11.85 1.60
N GLU A 98 -8.58 -11.99 0.42
CA GLU A 98 -9.25 -12.47 -0.80
C GLU A 98 -9.79 -13.89 -0.64
N ALA A 99 -9.03 -14.76 0.01
CA ALA A 99 -9.42 -16.15 0.27
C ALA A 99 -10.52 -16.31 1.34
N GLY A 100 -10.93 -15.21 2.00
CA GLY A 100 -11.92 -15.26 3.08
C GLY A 100 -11.39 -15.98 4.32
N ALA A 101 -10.11 -15.78 4.65
CA ALA A 101 -9.51 -16.30 5.87
C ALA A 101 -10.18 -15.70 7.13
N GLU A 102 -9.78 -16.20 8.30
CA GLU A 102 -10.36 -15.76 9.58
C GLU A 102 -10.19 -14.24 9.77
N PRO A 103 -11.29 -13.48 10.03
CA PRO A 103 -11.27 -12.02 10.01
C PRO A 103 -10.24 -11.38 10.95
N LEU A 104 -10.10 -11.87 12.19
CA LEU A 104 -9.18 -11.27 13.15
C LEU A 104 -7.72 -11.42 12.71
N GLY A 105 -7.35 -12.60 12.20
CA GLY A 105 -6.00 -12.84 11.68
C GLY A 105 -5.67 -11.99 10.45
N VAL A 106 -6.65 -11.74 9.57
CA VAL A 106 -6.48 -10.84 8.43
C VAL A 106 -6.31 -9.40 8.89
N ASP A 107 -7.14 -8.94 9.82
CA ASP A 107 -7.06 -7.59 10.38
C ASP A 107 -5.72 -7.35 11.10
N GLU A 108 -5.23 -8.33 11.86
CA GLU A 108 -3.92 -8.27 12.51
C GLU A 108 -2.79 -8.19 11.47
N ALA A 109 -2.81 -9.04 10.45
CA ALA A 109 -1.79 -9.07 9.42
C ALA A 109 -1.73 -7.76 8.61
N LEU A 110 -2.90 -7.23 8.19
CA LEU A 110 -3.00 -5.96 7.48
C LEU A 110 -2.57 -4.78 8.36
N THR A 111 -3.03 -4.75 9.62
CA THR A 111 -2.65 -3.68 10.56
C THR A 111 -1.14 -3.66 10.79
N SER A 112 -0.54 -4.83 11.01
CA SER A 112 0.88 -4.97 11.24
C SER A 112 1.72 -4.49 10.05
N VAL A 113 1.39 -4.92 8.82
CA VAL A 113 2.16 -4.47 7.65
C VAL A 113 1.94 -2.99 7.34
N LEU A 114 0.72 -2.46 7.55
CA LEU A 114 0.46 -1.03 7.38
C LEU A 114 1.26 -0.17 8.35
N LEU A 115 1.47 -0.65 9.58
CA LEU A 115 2.32 0.04 10.55
C LEU A 115 3.79 0.05 10.10
N ASP A 116 4.31 -1.08 9.63
CA ASP A 116 5.69 -1.19 9.15
C ASP A 116 5.98 -0.33 7.90
N MET A 117 4.94 0.00 7.12
CA MET A 117 5.07 0.92 5.98
C MET A 117 5.17 2.39 6.40
N ILE A 118 4.72 2.75 7.61
CA ILE A 118 4.66 4.14 8.11
C ILE A 118 5.99 4.55 8.78
N ASP A 119 6.73 3.60 9.34
CA ASP A 119 8.03 3.81 10.00
C ASP A 119 9.19 4.00 9.00
#